data_AF-A0A257V9F9-F1
#
_entry.id   AF-A0A257V9F9-F1
#
_cell.length_a   1.000
_cell.length_b   1.000
_cell.length_c   1.000
_cell.angle_alpha   90.00
_cell.angle_beta   90.00
_cell.angle_gamma   90.00
#
_symmetry.space_group_name_H-M   'P 1'
#
loop_
_entity.id
_entity.type
_entity.pdbx_description
1 polymer ?
#
loop_
_entity_poly.entity_id
_entity_poly.type
_entity_poly.pdbx_seq_one_letter_code
_entity_poly.pdbx_strand_id
1 'polypeptide(L)'
;MSAVADNYAKLQELGVEVLSVSVDSHFVHKMWNDNELVKMVDGGVPFHMVADQAGNIGRAYGVYDENMGIEMRGRFIIDPDGVVQAMEVLTPPVGRMFAETVRQFHAFQLVRASKGAEATPAGWQPGQPTLKPGPDLVGNVWKVWNPKMEK
;
A
#
# COMPACT_ATOMS: atom_id res chain seq x y z
N MET A 1 4.37 -5.48 -9.37
CA MET A 1 3.35 -4.80 -10.17
C MET A 1 2.31 -5.79 -10.66
N SER A 2 2.71 -6.87 -11.36
CA SER A 2 1.81 -7.96 -11.78
C SER A 2 0.92 -8.52 -10.66
N ALA A 3 1.47 -8.80 -9.46
CA ALA A 3 0.68 -9.28 -8.32
C ALA A 3 -0.44 -8.30 -7.89
N VAL A 4 -0.21 -6.98 -8.05
CA VAL A 4 -1.23 -5.95 -7.76
C VAL A 4 -2.26 -5.90 -8.88
N ALA A 5 -1.83 -6.00 -10.13
CA ALA A 5 -2.71 -6.05 -11.30
C ALA A 5 -3.66 -7.26 -11.27
N ASP A 6 -3.14 -8.44 -10.94
CA ASP A 6 -3.92 -9.68 -10.78
C ASP A 6 -4.99 -9.60 -9.68
N ASN A 7 -4.79 -8.73 -8.68
CA ASN A 7 -5.72 -8.53 -7.56
C ASN A 7 -6.47 -7.20 -7.63
N TYR A 8 -6.39 -6.47 -8.74
CA TYR A 8 -6.95 -5.12 -8.83
C TYR A 8 -8.46 -5.08 -8.62
N ALA A 9 -9.22 -6.04 -9.18
CA ALA A 9 -10.67 -6.11 -8.97
C ALA A 9 -11.05 -6.17 -7.47
N LYS A 10 -10.29 -6.93 -6.66
CA LYS A 10 -10.50 -6.99 -5.20
C LYS A 10 -10.17 -5.66 -4.53
N LEU A 11 -9.18 -4.91 -5.03
CA LEU A 11 -8.87 -3.58 -4.52
C LEU A 11 -10.00 -2.59 -4.85
N GLN A 12 -10.59 -2.69 -6.03
CA GLN A 12 -11.75 -1.86 -6.41
C GLN A 12 -12.98 -2.16 -5.55
N GLU A 13 -13.22 -3.43 -5.18
CA GLU A 13 -14.28 -3.80 -4.21
C GLU A 13 -14.05 -3.15 -2.84
N LEU A 14 -12.80 -2.87 -2.47
CA LEU A 14 -12.44 -2.11 -1.26
C LEU A 14 -12.51 -0.59 -1.47
N GLY A 15 -12.88 -0.09 -2.65
CA GLY A 15 -12.86 1.34 -2.96
C GLY A 15 -11.45 1.93 -3.03
N VAL A 16 -10.45 1.10 -3.37
CA VAL A 16 -9.04 1.50 -3.52
C VAL A 16 -8.68 1.61 -5.00
N GLU A 17 -8.01 2.70 -5.36
CA GLU A 17 -7.37 2.91 -6.66
C GLU A 17 -5.86 2.73 -6.55
N VAL A 18 -5.21 2.32 -7.64
CA VAL A 18 -3.77 2.05 -7.69
C VAL A 18 -3.12 2.94 -8.75
N LEU A 19 -2.02 3.57 -8.37
CA LEU A 19 -1.10 4.22 -9.31
C LEU A 19 0.26 3.54 -9.20
N SER A 20 0.81 3.07 -10.32
CA SER A 20 2.24 2.76 -10.38
C SER A 20 2.99 3.98 -10.89
N VAL A 21 4.20 4.20 -10.39
CA VAL A 21 5.07 5.31 -10.76
C VAL A 21 6.45 4.72 -11.02
N SER A 22 7.11 5.18 -12.09
CA SER A 22 8.54 5.02 -12.28
C SER A 22 9.09 6.18 -13.09
N VAL A 23 10.42 6.28 -13.16
CA VAL A 23 11.15 7.23 -14.01
C VAL A 23 11.07 6.91 -15.51
N ASP A 24 10.46 5.79 -15.89
CA ASP A 24 10.30 5.40 -17.28
C ASP A 24 9.28 6.28 -17.99
N SER A 25 9.43 6.42 -19.30
CA SER A 25 8.43 7.13 -20.12
C SER A 25 7.15 6.30 -20.27
N HIS A 26 6.03 6.97 -20.55
CA HIS A 26 4.77 6.30 -20.88
C HIS A 26 4.87 5.38 -22.11
N PHE A 27 5.82 5.64 -23.03
CA PHE A 27 6.12 4.73 -24.15
C PHE A 27 6.72 3.41 -23.67
N VAL A 28 7.64 3.45 -22.71
CA VAL A 28 8.22 2.27 -22.09
C VAL A 28 7.14 1.50 -21.33
N HIS A 29 6.28 2.20 -20.57
CA HIS A 29 5.14 1.58 -19.88
C HIS A 29 4.23 0.84 -20.84
N LYS A 30 3.86 1.47 -21.97
CA LYS A 30 3.04 0.83 -23.01
C LYS A 30 3.72 -0.42 -23.58
N MET A 31 4.99 -0.32 -23.95
CA MET A 31 5.71 -1.47 -24.51
C MET A 31 5.85 -2.60 -23.49
N TRP A 32 6.13 -2.28 -22.22
CA TRP A 32 6.22 -3.26 -21.14
C TRP A 32 4.88 -3.96 -20.92
N ASN A 33 3.78 -3.20 -20.90
CA ASN A 33 2.45 -3.74 -20.79
C ASN A 33 2.12 -4.70 -21.94
N ASP A 34 2.23 -4.21 -23.18
CA ASP A 34 1.80 -4.94 -24.38
C ASP A 34 2.64 -6.20 -24.67
N ASN A 35 3.89 -6.26 -24.17
CA ASN A 35 4.81 -7.34 -24.51
C ASN A 35 5.13 -8.29 -23.36
N GLU A 36 5.05 -7.84 -22.10
CA GLU A 36 5.39 -8.65 -20.93
C GLU A 36 4.21 -8.81 -19.98
N LEU A 37 3.60 -7.72 -19.53
CA LEU A 37 2.60 -7.78 -18.45
C LEU A 37 1.33 -8.50 -18.88
N VAL A 38 0.91 -8.37 -20.15
CA VAL A 38 -0.21 -9.15 -20.72
C VAL A 38 0.03 -10.66 -20.72
N LYS A 39 1.28 -11.12 -20.62
CA LYS A 39 1.61 -12.56 -20.48
C LYS A 39 1.61 -13.03 -19.03
N MET A 40 1.63 -12.09 -18.07
CA MET A 40 1.66 -12.37 -16.64
C MET A 40 0.30 -12.17 -15.97
N VAL A 41 -0.53 -11.27 -16.50
CA VAL A 41 -1.86 -10.92 -16.03
C VAL A 41 -2.75 -10.79 -17.25
N ASP A 42 -3.89 -11.48 -17.26
CA ASP A 42 -4.84 -11.41 -18.37
C ASP A 42 -5.32 -9.96 -18.57
N GLY A 43 -5.22 -9.46 -19.79
CA GLY A 43 -5.52 -8.06 -20.11
C GLY A 43 -4.44 -7.03 -19.70
N GLY A 44 -3.34 -7.44 -19.05
CA GLY A 44 -2.24 -6.57 -18.66
C GLY A 44 -2.48 -5.80 -17.36
N VAL A 45 -1.93 -4.58 -17.24
CA VAL A 45 -2.12 -3.73 -16.06
C VAL A 45 -3.42 -2.91 -16.17
N PRO A 46 -4.38 -3.10 -15.25
CA PRO A 46 -5.70 -2.48 -15.35
C PRO A 46 -5.81 -1.09 -14.70
N PHE A 47 -4.69 -0.49 -14.30
CA PHE A 47 -4.62 0.80 -13.60
C PHE A 47 -3.54 1.71 -14.19
N HIS A 48 -3.51 2.98 -13.75
CA HIS A 48 -2.63 3.98 -14.36
C HIS A 48 -1.15 3.76 -14.02
N MET A 49 -0.32 3.75 -15.06
CA MET A 49 1.14 3.74 -14.98
C MET A 49 1.67 5.16 -15.25
N VAL A 50 2.06 5.86 -14.20
CA VAL A 50 2.55 7.24 -14.24
C VAL A 50 4.02 7.27 -14.61
N ALA A 51 4.37 8.19 -15.51
CA ALA A 51 5.75 8.46 -15.91
C ALA A 51 6.28 9.67 -15.13
N ASP A 52 7.31 9.45 -14.29
CA ASP A 52 8.03 10.48 -13.54
C ASP A 52 9.45 10.66 -14.08
N GLN A 53 9.57 10.94 -15.37
CA GLN A 53 10.88 11.00 -16.05
C GLN A 53 11.85 12.03 -15.44
N ALA A 54 11.32 13.09 -14.83
CA ALA A 54 12.12 14.10 -14.15
C ALA A 54 12.49 13.68 -12.71
N GLY A 55 11.86 12.65 -12.14
CA GLY A 55 12.02 12.23 -10.75
C GLY A 55 11.38 13.18 -9.74
N ASN A 56 10.40 13.99 -10.15
CA ASN A 56 9.80 15.01 -9.30
C ASN A 56 8.88 14.38 -8.26
N ILE A 57 8.12 13.36 -8.64
CA ILE A 57 7.24 12.61 -7.75
C ILE A 57 8.09 11.81 -6.77
N GLY A 58 9.07 11.06 -7.26
CA GLY A 58 10.00 10.30 -6.42
C GLY A 58 10.70 11.17 -5.37
N ARG A 59 11.14 12.38 -5.73
CA ARG A 59 11.73 13.35 -4.79
C ARG A 59 10.73 13.87 -3.78
N ALA A 60 9.52 14.22 -4.22
CA ALA A 60 8.47 14.69 -3.32
C ALA A 60 8.08 13.64 -2.28
N TYR A 61 8.13 12.36 -2.64
CA TYR A 61 7.85 11.23 -1.75
C TYR A 61 9.10 10.67 -1.05
N GLY A 62 10.28 11.28 -1.26
CA GLY A 62 11.53 10.91 -0.59
C GLY A 62 12.08 9.53 -0.98
N VAL A 63 11.74 9.04 -2.18
CA VAL A 63 12.15 7.71 -2.67
C VAL A 63 13.06 7.77 -3.90
N TYR A 64 13.36 8.95 -4.43
CA TYR A 64 14.28 9.10 -5.56
C TYR A 64 15.75 9.00 -5.10
N ASP A 65 16.53 8.20 -5.81
CA ASP A 65 17.98 8.10 -5.64
C ASP A 65 18.68 8.92 -6.73
N GLU A 66 19.31 10.01 -6.31
CA GLU A 66 20.00 10.95 -7.19
C GLU A 66 21.22 10.34 -7.91
N ASN A 67 21.86 9.34 -7.30
CA ASN A 67 23.05 8.72 -7.88
C ASN A 67 22.66 7.69 -8.94
N MET A 68 21.59 6.95 -8.69
CA MET A 68 21.10 5.90 -9.58
C MET A 68 20.11 6.41 -10.63
N GLY A 69 19.49 7.57 -10.41
CA GLY A 69 18.46 8.12 -11.28
C GLY A 69 17.16 7.32 -11.29
N ILE A 70 16.85 6.60 -10.20
CA ILE A 70 15.68 5.73 -10.07
C ILE A 70 14.92 6.00 -8.77
N GLU A 71 13.70 5.49 -8.70
CA GLU A 71 12.96 5.42 -7.44
C GLU A 71 13.25 4.09 -6.71
N MET A 72 13.49 4.17 -5.40
CA MET A 72 13.43 3.04 -4.49
C MET A 72 12.02 2.45 -4.46
N ARG A 73 11.83 1.25 -3.88
CA ARG A 73 10.52 0.58 -3.86
C ARG A 73 9.60 1.19 -2.80
N GLY A 74 9.16 2.41 -3.04
CA GLY A 74 8.18 3.14 -2.24
C GLY A 74 6.75 2.67 -2.47
N ARG A 75 5.98 2.56 -1.39
CA ARG A 75 4.52 2.39 -1.39
C ARG A 75 3.93 3.40 -0.43
N PHE A 76 2.85 4.04 -0.83
CA PHE A 76 2.11 5.00 -0.01
C PHE A 76 0.63 4.64 -0.03
N ILE A 77 0.02 4.57 1.15
CA ILE A 77 -1.43 4.50 1.31
C ILE A 77 -1.92 5.91 1.59
N ILE A 78 -2.77 6.44 0.71
CA ILE A 78 -3.32 7.79 0.79
C ILE A 78 -4.82 7.65 1.01
N ASP A 79 -5.36 8.35 2.01
CA ASP A 79 -6.79 8.32 2.31
C ASP A 79 -7.60 9.28 1.41
N PRO A 80 -8.94 9.26 1.49
CA PRO A 80 -9.79 10.15 0.68
C PRO A 80 -9.61 11.65 0.94
N ASP A 81 -8.97 12.04 2.04
CA ASP A 81 -8.67 13.43 2.37
C ASP A 81 -7.28 13.86 1.85
N GLY A 82 -6.60 12.96 1.12
CA GLY A 82 -5.27 13.18 0.55
C GLY A 82 -4.13 13.00 1.55
N VAL A 83 -4.39 12.40 2.72
CA VAL A 83 -3.38 12.22 3.78
C VAL A 83 -2.70 10.86 3.64
N VAL A 84 -1.36 10.86 3.70
CA VAL A 84 -0.58 9.62 3.74
C VAL A 84 -0.78 8.94 5.09
N GLN A 85 -1.40 7.76 5.08
CA GLN A 85 -1.68 6.96 6.28
C GLN A 85 -0.58 5.93 6.59
N ALA A 86 0.07 5.42 5.54
CA ALA A 86 1.20 4.52 5.68
C ALA A 86 2.17 4.66 4.52
N MET A 87 3.45 4.40 4.81
CA MET A 87 4.49 4.28 3.79
C MET A 87 5.41 3.10 4.07
N GLU A 88 5.95 2.53 3.01
CA GLU A 88 6.96 1.47 3.07
C GLU A 88 7.98 1.74 1.97
N VAL A 89 9.26 1.72 2.33
CA VAL A 89 10.37 1.90 1.38
C VAL A 89 11.31 0.71 1.52
N LEU A 90 11.40 -0.09 0.46
CA LEU A 90 12.35 -1.19 0.37
C LEU A 90 13.44 -0.86 -0.66
N THR A 91 14.65 -1.35 -0.41
CA THR A 91 15.71 -1.34 -1.42
C THR A 91 15.34 -2.31 -2.57
N PRO A 92 15.94 -2.17 -3.76
CA PRO A 92 15.58 -2.97 -4.94
C PRO A 92 15.58 -4.49 -4.80
N PRO A 93 16.42 -5.18 -3.99
CA PRO A 93 16.47 -6.64 -3.99
C PRO A 93 15.27 -7.32 -3.32
N VAL A 94 14.45 -6.60 -2.53
CA VAL A 94 13.34 -7.21 -1.78
C VAL A 94 11.99 -6.73 -2.31
N GLY A 95 11.11 -7.67 -2.64
CA GLY A 95 9.73 -7.38 -3.03
C GLY A 95 8.83 -7.06 -1.83
N ARG A 96 7.81 -6.23 -2.05
CA ARG A 96 6.78 -5.91 -1.04
C ARG A 96 5.82 -7.08 -0.87
N MET A 97 5.27 -7.24 0.34
CA MET A 97 4.21 -8.21 0.60
C MET A 97 2.83 -7.60 0.32
N PHE A 98 2.12 -8.12 -0.69
CA PHE A 98 0.79 -7.61 -1.06
C PHE A 98 -0.27 -7.86 0.03
N ALA A 99 -0.21 -9.01 0.71
CA ALA A 99 -1.14 -9.33 1.78
C ALA A 99 -1.10 -8.28 2.92
N GLU A 100 0.08 -7.77 3.27
CA GLU A 100 0.21 -6.70 4.27
C GLU A 100 -0.43 -5.40 3.78
N THR A 101 -0.31 -5.09 2.49
CA THR A 101 -0.98 -3.92 1.90
C THR A 101 -2.50 -4.02 2.04
N VAL A 102 -3.09 -5.17 1.70
CA VAL A 102 -4.53 -5.42 1.84
C VAL A 102 -4.97 -5.36 3.30
N ARG A 103 -4.20 -5.95 4.23
CA ARG A 103 -4.47 -5.88 5.66
C ARG A 103 -4.52 -4.44 6.17
N GLN A 104 -3.59 -3.60 5.73
CA GLN A 104 -3.55 -2.18 6.09
C GLN A 104 -4.76 -1.42 5.55
N PHE A 105 -5.23 -1.72 4.33
CA PHE A 105 -6.47 -1.09 3.81
C PHE A 105 -7.66 -1.36 4.73
N HIS A 106 -7.89 -2.61 5.10
CA HIS A 106 -8.97 -2.95 6.04
C HIS A 106 -8.81 -2.26 7.39
N ALA A 107 -7.58 -2.18 7.91
CA ALA A 107 -7.30 -1.56 9.20
C ALA A 107 -7.61 -0.05 9.17
N PHE A 108 -7.09 0.67 8.18
CA PHE A 108 -7.34 2.11 8.05
C PHE A 108 -8.80 2.44 7.75
N GLN A 109 -9.48 1.60 6.96
CA GLN A 109 -10.91 1.76 6.70
C GLN A 109 -11.75 1.58 7.97
N LEU A 110 -11.41 0.61 8.83
CA LEU A 110 -12.08 0.42 10.12
C LEU A 110 -11.84 1.62 11.05
N VAL A 111 -10.60 2.07 11.18
CA VAL A 111 -10.25 3.24 12.00
C VAL A 111 -10.98 4.49 11.49
N ARG A 112 -11.05 4.70 10.18
CA ARG A 112 -11.79 5.80 9.56
C ARG A 112 -13.29 5.70 9.82
N ALA A 113 -13.90 4.52 9.60
CA ALA A 113 -15.32 4.29 9.81
C ALA A 113 -15.75 4.50 11.27
N SER A 114 -14.90 4.08 12.22
CA SER A 114 -15.09 4.30 13.65
C SER A 114 -14.74 5.72 14.12
N LYS A 115 -14.25 6.59 13.22
CA LYS A 115 -13.76 7.94 13.55
C LYS A 115 -12.70 7.94 14.66
N GLY A 116 -11.83 6.93 14.67
CA GLY A 116 -10.78 6.75 15.67
C GLY A 116 -11.25 6.17 17.01
N ALA A 117 -12.52 5.77 17.14
CA ALA A 117 -13.02 5.08 18.34
C ALA A 117 -12.48 3.64 18.46
N GLU A 118 -11.96 3.09 17.37
CA GLU A 118 -11.27 1.80 17.34
C GLU A 118 -9.84 1.95 16.80
N ALA A 119 -8.94 1.13 17.31
CA ALA A 119 -7.57 0.98 16.84
C ALA A 119 -7.25 -0.50 16.63
N THR A 120 -6.44 -0.80 15.61
CA THR A 120 -6.07 -2.17 15.25
C THR A 120 -4.70 -2.52 15.85
N PRO A 121 -4.59 -3.53 16.72
CA PRO A 121 -3.31 -3.93 17.31
C PRO A 121 -2.37 -4.58 16.28
N ALA A 122 -1.13 -4.91 16.70
CA ALA A 122 -0.16 -5.60 15.85
C ALA A 122 -0.71 -6.95 15.35
N GLY A 123 -0.45 -7.26 14.07
CA GLY A 123 -0.98 -8.43 13.38
C GLY A 123 -2.48 -8.43 13.11
N TRP A 124 -3.22 -7.35 13.43
CA TRP A 124 -4.68 -7.33 13.29
C TRP A 124 -5.14 -7.65 11.87
N GLN A 125 -6.13 -8.53 11.76
CA GLN A 125 -6.84 -8.87 10.54
C GLN A 125 -8.37 -8.72 10.72
N PRO A 126 -9.14 -8.58 9.63
CA PRO A 126 -10.60 -8.51 9.71
C PRO A 126 -11.21 -9.62 10.58
N GLY A 127 -12.13 -9.22 11.47
CA GLY A 127 -12.79 -10.12 12.42
C GLY A 127 -12.04 -10.33 13.74
N GLN A 128 -10.79 -9.86 13.88
CA GLN A 128 -10.06 -9.90 15.14
C GLN A 128 -10.45 -8.75 16.08
N PRO A 129 -10.27 -8.91 17.41
CA PRO A 129 -10.55 -7.85 18.38
C PRO A 129 -9.76 -6.56 18.10
N THR A 130 -10.46 -5.43 18.19
CA THR A 130 -9.88 -4.09 18.15
C THR A 130 -9.62 -3.57 19.56
N LEU A 131 -8.85 -2.50 19.65
CA LEU A 131 -8.65 -1.71 20.87
C LEU A 131 -9.58 -0.51 20.84
N LYS A 132 -10.12 -0.11 21.98
CA LYS A 132 -10.93 1.12 22.12
C LYS A 132 -10.08 2.18 22.85
N PRO A 133 -9.50 3.16 22.15
CA PRO A 133 -8.66 4.17 22.79
C PRO A 133 -9.43 4.95 23.86
N GLY A 134 -8.85 5.09 25.04
CA GLY A 134 -9.43 5.81 26.17
C GLY A 134 -8.63 5.62 27.46
N PRO A 135 -8.92 6.41 28.52
CA PRO A 135 -8.18 6.35 29.78
C PRO A 135 -8.11 4.94 30.39
N ASP A 136 -9.20 4.18 30.29
CA ASP A 136 -9.29 2.82 30.84
C ASP A 136 -8.33 1.83 30.19
N LEU A 137 -7.91 2.09 28.94
CA LEU A 137 -7.00 1.22 28.21
C LEU A 137 -5.52 1.49 28.55
N VAL A 138 -5.20 2.66 29.11
CA VAL A 138 -3.82 3.03 29.47
C VAL A 138 -3.28 2.06 30.51
N GLY A 139 -2.16 1.38 30.20
CA GLY A 139 -1.59 0.33 31.05
C GLY A 139 -2.38 -1.00 31.07
N ASN A 140 -3.48 -1.09 30.32
CA ASN A 140 -4.41 -2.22 30.34
C ASN A 140 -4.57 -2.93 28.99
N VAL A 141 -3.80 -2.56 27.96
CA VAL A 141 -3.84 -3.20 26.62
C VAL A 141 -3.69 -4.73 26.71
N TRP A 142 -2.86 -5.22 27.62
CA TRP A 142 -2.60 -6.66 27.84
C TRP A 142 -3.85 -7.47 28.18
N LYS A 143 -4.93 -6.82 28.67
CA LYS A 143 -6.21 -7.46 28.97
C LYS A 143 -7.01 -7.79 27.70
N VAL A 144 -6.72 -7.12 26.59
CA VAL A 144 -7.44 -7.24 25.31
C VAL A 144 -6.57 -7.88 24.23
N TRP A 145 -5.26 -7.62 24.26
CA TRP A 145 -4.32 -8.10 23.26
C TRP A 145 -3.00 -8.54 23.90
N ASN A 146 -2.37 -9.58 23.35
CA ASN A 146 -1.06 -10.06 23.77
C ASN A 146 -0.23 -10.50 22.54
N PRO A 147 1.11 -10.36 22.54
CA PRO A 147 1.95 -10.67 21.36
C PRO A 147 1.77 -12.06 20.76
N LYS A 148 1.40 -13.07 21.55
CA LYS A 148 1.12 -14.43 21.04
C LYS A 148 -0.14 -14.51 20.16
N MET A 149 -0.92 -13.44 20.08
CA MET A 149 -2.10 -13.33 19.21
C MET A 149 -1.73 -12.84 17.81
N GLU A 150 -0.53 -12.28 17.63
CA GLU A 150 0.03 -12.00 16.31
C GLU A 150 0.31 -13.33 15.61
N LYS A 151 -0.19 -13.47 14.38
CA LYS A 151 -0.11 -14.70 13.56
C LYS A 151 0.71 -14.45 12.31
#